data_AF-A0A0U1LR20-F1
#
_entry.id   AF-A0A0U1LR20-F1
#
_cell.length_a   1.000
_cell.length_b   1.000
_cell.length_c   1.000
_cell.angle_alpha   90.00
_cell.angle_beta   90.00
_cell.angle_gamma   90.00
#
_symmetry.space_group_name_H-M   'P 1'
#
loop_
_entity.id
_entity.type
_entity.pdbx_description
1 polymer ?
#
loop_
_entity_poly.entity_id
_entity_poly.type
_entity_poly.pdbx_seq_one_letter_code
_entity_poly.pdbx_strand_id
1 'polypeptide(L)'
;MQAKKPLLPDIEKPPHAPRIPRSSMIMEENDLIEYINRSLDEEEEFHFLRFEFLQRLNIVRLQLDLVRLKGRFQREKRTTIQDLEALESTLQKYATAIRNYQFLKSKAGLQKAETRKRKLLLQRYFQSRVKDQFHSHYCYFHDAEQRIDPLRKALMRNMPAFLAFSSEERMDRSREYSEGKAPREVSAFVDRLTRFLVAMTGAIFLVVPMFIMTLHQSQTKSLITVSVFIVSFALIMALGVRVSNVEALISTATYAAVLMVFLGVNNP
;
A
#
# COMPACT_ATOMS: atom_id res chain seq x y z
N MET A 1 -10.80 -47.33 -66.48
CA MET A 1 -9.86 -46.60 -65.59
C MET A 1 -10.64 -45.52 -64.84
N GLN A 2 -11.06 -45.80 -63.60
CA GLN A 2 -11.70 -44.82 -62.71
C GLN A 2 -10.64 -44.23 -61.78
N ALA A 3 -10.47 -42.91 -61.82
CA ALA A 3 -9.54 -42.19 -60.96
C ALA A 3 -10.17 -41.98 -59.57
N LYS A 4 -9.48 -42.51 -58.55
CA LYS A 4 -9.85 -42.51 -57.13
C LYS A 4 -9.61 -41.10 -56.55
N LYS A 5 -10.67 -40.45 -56.06
CA LYS A 5 -10.62 -39.17 -55.34
C LYS A 5 -10.11 -39.40 -53.90
N PRO A 6 -9.18 -38.61 -53.36
CA PRO A 6 -8.66 -38.84 -52.01
C PRO A 6 -9.65 -38.34 -50.93
N LEU A 7 -9.91 -39.18 -49.93
CA LEU A 7 -10.66 -38.83 -48.72
C LEU A 7 -9.83 -37.88 -47.86
N LEU A 8 -10.41 -36.73 -47.50
CA LEU A 8 -9.93 -35.87 -46.41
C LEU A 8 -10.22 -36.56 -45.07
N PRO A 9 -9.32 -36.46 -44.07
CA PRO A 9 -9.59 -36.96 -42.73
C PRO A 9 -10.61 -36.06 -42.01
N ASP A 10 -11.52 -36.69 -41.28
CA ASP A 10 -12.52 -36.03 -40.44
C ASP A 10 -11.85 -35.11 -39.42
N ILE A 11 -12.20 -33.82 -39.47
CA ILE A 11 -11.83 -32.84 -38.45
C ILE A 11 -12.64 -33.18 -37.20
N GLU A 12 -11.97 -33.81 -36.24
CA GLU A 12 -12.50 -34.10 -34.92
C GLU A 12 -12.96 -32.78 -34.28
N LYS A 13 -14.28 -32.62 -34.09
CA LYS A 13 -14.86 -31.49 -33.37
C LYS A 13 -14.27 -31.47 -31.95
N PRO A 14 -13.89 -30.30 -31.41
CA PRO A 14 -13.43 -30.21 -30.03
C PRO A 14 -14.53 -30.72 -29.09
N PRO A 15 -14.16 -31.42 -28.00
CA PRO A 15 -15.12 -31.99 -27.07
C PRO A 15 -16.00 -30.88 -26.50
N HIS A 16 -17.31 -31.12 -26.51
CA HIS A 16 -18.32 -30.21 -25.96
C HIS A 16 -17.89 -29.71 -24.58
N ALA A 17 -17.56 -28.42 -24.48
CA ALA A 17 -17.49 -27.75 -23.19
C ALA A 17 -18.85 -27.93 -22.50
N PRO A 18 -18.88 -28.34 -21.22
CA PRO A 18 -20.14 -28.59 -20.53
C PRO A 18 -20.99 -27.31 -20.56
N ARG A 19 -22.19 -27.41 -21.14
CA ARG A 19 -23.17 -26.32 -21.13
C ARG A 19 -23.64 -26.14 -19.69
N ILE A 20 -23.08 -25.14 -19.03
CA ILE A 20 -23.55 -24.66 -17.73
C ILE A 20 -25.03 -24.23 -17.91
N PRO A 21 -26.00 -24.77 -17.14
CA PRO A 21 -27.40 -24.39 -17.25
C PRO A 21 -27.57 -22.87 -17.05
N ARG A 22 -28.39 -22.20 -17.88
CA ARG A 22 -28.66 -20.75 -17.70
C ARG A 22 -29.17 -20.39 -16.30
N SER A 23 -29.85 -21.32 -15.62
CA SER A 23 -30.31 -21.09 -14.23
C SER A 23 -29.17 -21.05 -13.23
N SER A 24 -28.07 -21.80 -13.45
CA SER A 24 -26.90 -21.71 -12.57
C SER A 24 -26.11 -20.43 -12.80
N MET A 25 -26.02 -19.93 -14.04
CA MET A 25 -25.42 -18.60 -14.32
C MET A 25 -26.20 -17.43 -13.69
N ILE A 26 -27.53 -17.49 -13.63
CA ILE A 26 -28.34 -16.43 -13.01
C ILE A 26 -28.24 -16.47 -11.48
N MET A 27 -28.23 -17.67 -10.87
CA MET A 27 -27.87 -17.81 -9.45
C MET A 27 -26.43 -17.37 -9.17
N GLU A 28 -25.53 -17.52 -10.16
CA GLU A 28 -24.14 -17.11 -10.05
C GLU A 28 -23.97 -15.61 -9.81
N GLU A 29 -24.70 -14.81 -10.58
CA GLU A 29 -24.67 -13.34 -10.54
C GLU A 29 -25.40 -12.79 -9.29
N ASN A 30 -26.48 -13.45 -8.86
CA ASN A 30 -27.21 -13.04 -7.66
C ASN A 30 -26.39 -13.18 -6.38
N ASP A 31 -25.69 -14.30 -6.18
CA ASP A 31 -24.86 -14.48 -4.98
C ASP A 31 -23.64 -13.53 -4.97
N LEU A 32 -23.14 -13.13 -6.15
CA LEU A 32 -22.09 -12.13 -6.29
C LEU A 32 -22.59 -10.74 -5.87
N ILE A 33 -23.76 -10.33 -6.38
CA ILE A 33 -24.38 -9.06 -6.03
C ILE A 33 -24.76 -9.04 -4.55
N GLU A 34 -25.30 -10.12 -4.01
CA GLU A 34 -25.62 -10.23 -2.58
C GLU A 34 -24.37 -10.11 -1.71
N TYR A 35 -23.28 -10.79 -2.08
CA TYR A 35 -22.01 -10.67 -1.39
C TYR A 35 -21.46 -9.23 -1.44
N ILE A 36 -21.54 -8.57 -2.60
CA ILE A 36 -21.07 -7.19 -2.76
C ILE A 36 -21.92 -6.23 -1.92
N ASN A 37 -23.25 -6.31 -1.99
CA ASN A 37 -24.15 -5.45 -1.23
C ASN A 37 -23.90 -5.59 0.28
N ARG A 38 -23.76 -6.84 0.76
CA ARG A 38 -23.39 -7.09 2.16
C ARG A 38 -22.02 -6.52 2.50
N SER A 39 -21.05 -6.64 1.60
CA SER A 39 -19.72 -6.08 1.80
C SER A 39 -19.75 -4.54 1.86
N LEU A 40 -20.66 -3.89 1.15
CA LEU A 40 -20.85 -2.43 1.18
C LEU A 40 -21.53 -1.97 2.48
N ASP A 41 -22.42 -2.80 3.04
CA ASP A 41 -23.15 -2.48 4.28
C ASP A 41 -22.32 -2.78 5.54
N GLU A 42 -21.54 -3.86 5.54
CA GLU A 42 -20.82 -4.37 6.72
C GLU A 42 -19.34 -3.95 6.80
N GLU A 43 -18.72 -3.52 5.69
CA GLU A 43 -17.29 -3.22 5.63
C GLU A 43 -17.04 -1.77 5.17
N GLU A 44 -16.27 -1.00 5.95
CA GLU A 44 -15.83 0.35 5.53
C GLU A 44 -14.87 0.28 4.34
N GLU A 45 -14.05 -0.78 4.26
CA GLU A 45 -13.09 -1.02 3.19
C GLU A 45 -13.20 -2.43 2.62
N PHE A 46 -13.03 -2.54 1.30
CA PHE A 46 -13.12 -3.83 0.61
C PHE A 46 -11.86 -4.67 0.79
N HIS A 47 -12.05 -5.87 1.35
CA HIS A 47 -10.99 -6.86 1.52
C HIS A 47 -10.87 -7.78 0.31
N PHE A 48 -9.65 -7.94 -0.21
CA PHE A 48 -9.34 -8.76 -1.38
C PHE A 48 -8.24 -9.80 -1.13
N LEU A 49 -8.21 -10.85 -1.96
CA LEU A 49 -7.19 -11.90 -1.91
C LEU A 49 -5.95 -11.49 -2.70
N ARG A 50 -4.77 -11.69 -2.11
CA ARG A 50 -3.49 -11.51 -2.79
C ARG A 50 -2.95 -12.84 -3.30
N PHE A 51 -3.05 -13.05 -4.60
CA PHE A 51 -2.54 -14.25 -5.26
C PHE A 51 -1.02 -14.20 -5.52
N GLU A 52 -0.23 -14.15 -4.45
CA GLU A 52 1.23 -13.95 -4.52
C GLU A 52 1.94 -15.01 -5.38
N PHE A 53 1.54 -16.28 -5.28
CA PHE A 53 2.09 -17.34 -6.12
C PHE A 53 1.81 -17.09 -7.61
N LEU A 54 0.56 -16.76 -7.98
CA LEU A 54 0.18 -16.50 -9.37
C LEU A 54 0.86 -15.26 -9.93
N GLN A 55 1.02 -14.22 -9.11
CA GLN A 55 1.74 -13.01 -9.49
C GLN A 55 3.22 -13.30 -9.79
N ARG A 56 3.89 -14.04 -8.91
CA ARG A 56 5.28 -14.46 -9.11
C ARG A 56 5.43 -15.38 -10.32
N LEU A 57 4.50 -16.32 -10.51
CA LEU A 57 4.47 -17.20 -11.68
C LEU A 57 4.36 -16.40 -12.99
N ASN A 58 3.47 -15.41 -13.03
CA ASN A 58 3.30 -14.54 -14.19
C ASN A 58 4.57 -13.72 -14.48
N ILE A 59 5.21 -13.16 -13.45
CA ILE A 59 6.47 -12.43 -13.59
C ILE A 59 7.56 -13.34 -14.15
N VAL A 60 7.74 -14.55 -13.59
CA VAL A 60 8.75 -15.51 -14.06
C VAL A 60 8.49 -15.93 -15.51
N ARG A 61 7.23 -16.17 -15.88
CA ARG A 61 6.86 -16.47 -17.27
C ARG A 61 7.30 -15.35 -18.22
N LEU A 62 6.99 -14.09 -17.88
CA LEU A 62 7.38 -12.93 -18.69
C LEU A 62 8.91 -12.76 -18.77
N GLN A 63 9.65 -13.08 -17.70
CA GLN A 63 11.12 -13.10 -17.73
C GLN A 63 11.65 -14.14 -18.73
N LEU A 64 11.11 -15.35 -18.72
CA LEU A 64 11.52 -16.39 -19.65
C LEU A 64 11.24 -16.00 -21.10
N ASP A 65 10.12 -15.35 -21.37
CA ASP A 65 9.77 -14.87 -22.71
C ASP A 65 10.73 -13.76 -23.18
N LEU A 66 11.12 -12.83 -22.30
CA LEU A 66 12.15 -11.83 -22.59
C LEU A 66 13.53 -12.45 -22.84
N VAL A 67 13.92 -13.48 -22.08
CA VAL A 67 15.18 -14.20 -22.29
C VAL A 67 15.20 -14.91 -23.64
N ARG A 68 14.08 -15.52 -24.04
CA ARG A 68 13.93 -16.15 -25.37
C ARG A 68 14.05 -15.12 -26.49
N LEU A 69 13.37 -13.97 -26.35
CA LEU A 69 13.47 -12.85 -27.31
C LEU A 69 14.92 -12.36 -27.42
N LYS A 70 15.60 -12.11 -26.29
CA LYS A 70 17.01 -11.74 -26.26
C LYS A 70 17.89 -12.76 -27.00
N GLY A 71 17.68 -14.04 -26.74
CA GLY A 71 18.44 -15.12 -27.38
C GLY A 71 18.24 -15.21 -28.90
N ARG A 72 17.04 -14.87 -29.40
CA ARG A 72 16.76 -14.78 -30.85
C ARG A 72 17.49 -13.60 -31.49
N PHE A 73 17.36 -12.40 -30.92
CA PHE A 73 18.05 -11.20 -31.42
C PHE A 73 19.56 -11.35 -31.48
N GLN A 74 20.15 -11.98 -30.45
CA GLN A 74 21.60 -12.20 -30.40
C GLN A 74 22.08 -13.20 -31.48
N ARG A 75 21.27 -14.20 -31.82
CA ARG A 75 21.62 -15.21 -32.84
C ARG A 75 21.42 -14.70 -34.26
N GLU A 76 20.29 -14.06 -34.53
CA GLU A 76 19.86 -13.75 -35.89
C GLU A 76 20.45 -12.42 -36.42
N LYS A 77 20.92 -11.52 -35.52
CA LYS A 77 21.49 -10.19 -35.85
C LYS A 77 20.63 -9.34 -36.80
N ARG A 78 19.37 -9.70 -36.97
CA ARG A 78 18.35 -9.04 -37.77
C ARG A 78 17.09 -8.97 -36.92
N THR A 79 16.34 -7.89 -37.08
CA THR A 79 15.17 -7.56 -36.28
C THR A 79 13.97 -7.45 -37.20
N THR A 80 12.97 -8.31 -37.05
CA THR A 80 11.69 -8.14 -37.75
C THR A 80 10.84 -7.13 -37.00
N ILE A 81 9.97 -6.39 -37.70
CA ILE A 81 9.00 -5.46 -37.08
C ILE A 81 8.12 -6.19 -36.05
N GLN A 82 7.71 -7.42 -36.35
CA GLN A 82 6.95 -8.27 -35.42
C GLN A 82 7.73 -8.62 -34.16
N ASP A 83 9.04 -8.82 -34.26
CA ASP A 83 9.89 -9.13 -33.10
C ASP A 83 10.05 -7.90 -32.20
N LEU A 84 10.13 -6.70 -32.80
CA LEU A 84 10.18 -5.43 -32.08
C LEU A 84 8.85 -5.15 -31.35
N GLU A 85 7.72 -5.37 -32.00
CA GLU A 85 6.39 -5.22 -31.38
C GLU A 85 6.17 -6.22 -30.24
N ALA A 86 6.57 -7.49 -30.45
CA ALA A 86 6.53 -8.51 -29.41
C ALA A 86 7.44 -8.17 -28.21
N LEU A 87 8.62 -7.60 -28.47
CA LEU A 87 9.53 -7.13 -27.43
C LEU A 87 8.90 -6.00 -26.62
N GLU A 88 8.38 -4.97 -27.28
CA GLU A 88 7.75 -3.83 -26.63
C GLU A 88 6.57 -4.28 -25.75
N SER A 89 5.66 -5.08 -26.32
CA SER A 89 4.51 -5.62 -25.60
C SER A 89 4.92 -6.46 -24.39
N THR A 90 5.94 -7.31 -24.53
CA THR A 90 6.41 -8.17 -23.44
C THR A 90 7.11 -7.38 -22.34
N LEU A 91 7.94 -6.39 -22.70
CA LEU A 91 8.58 -5.48 -21.74
C LEU A 91 7.55 -4.67 -20.96
N GLN A 92 6.53 -4.13 -21.64
CA GLN A 92 5.46 -3.38 -21.00
C GLN A 92 4.66 -4.25 -20.02
N LYS A 93 4.30 -5.48 -20.43
CA LYS A 93 3.62 -6.45 -19.57
C LYS A 93 4.48 -6.83 -18.36
N TYR A 94 5.79 -7.02 -18.56
CA TYR A 94 6.73 -7.35 -17.50
C TYR A 94 6.87 -6.22 -16.48
N ALA A 95 7.09 -4.98 -16.93
CA ALA A 95 7.18 -3.81 -16.07
C ALA A 95 5.88 -3.58 -15.29
N THR A 96 4.74 -3.72 -15.97
CA THR A 96 3.41 -3.61 -15.34
C THR A 96 3.20 -4.70 -14.29
N ALA A 97 3.59 -5.95 -14.58
CA ALA A 97 3.48 -7.06 -13.63
C ALA A 97 4.33 -6.84 -12.37
N ILE A 98 5.56 -6.34 -12.51
CA ILE A 98 6.41 -5.97 -11.37
C ILE A 98 5.77 -4.85 -10.55
N ARG A 99 5.34 -3.76 -11.21
CA ARG A 99 4.72 -2.61 -10.54
C ARG A 99 3.46 -3.03 -9.77
N ASN A 100 2.59 -3.82 -10.41
CA ASN A 100 1.36 -4.30 -9.78
C ASN A 100 1.67 -5.24 -8.60
N TYR A 101 2.69 -6.10 -8.73
CA TYR A 101 3.13 -6.95 -7.63
C TYR A 101 3.66 -6.12 -6.45
N GLN A 102 4.49 -5.11 -6.71
CA GLN A 102 4.99 -4.21 -5.67
C GLN A 102 3.86 -3.44 -4.99
N PHE A 103 2.93 -2.89 -5.77
CA PHE A 103 1.76 -2.16 -5.28
C PHE A 103 0.87 -3.05 -4.40
N LEU A 104 0.59 -4.29 -4.78
CA LEU A 104 -0.24 -5.19 -3.98
C LEU A 104 0.51 -5.75 -2.76
N LYS A 105 1.84 -5.80 -2.82
CA LYS A 105 2.69 -6.20 -1.69
C LYS A 105 2.81 -5.10 -0.64
N SER A 106 2.73 -3.82 -1.02
CA SER A 106 2.79 -2.69 -0.09
C SER A 106 1.50 -2.50 0.72
N LYS A 107 0.41 -3.18 0.34
CA LYS A 107 -0.87 -3.14 1.06
C LYS A 107 -0.81 -3.88 2.39
N ALA A 108 -1.54 -3.34 3.38
CA ALA A 108 -1.63 -3.93 4.70
C ALA A 108 -2.33 -5.31 4.65
N GLY A 109 -1.81 -6.25 5.44
CA GLY A 109 -2.40 -7.57 5.59
C GLY A 109 -3.45 -7.56 6.70
N LEU A 110 -4.50 -8.37 6.54
CA LEU A 110 -5.54 -8.53 7.55
C LEU A 110 -5.01 -9.26 8.77
N GLN A 111 -5.62 -8.97 9.92
CA GLN A 111 -5.33 -9.72 11.15
C GLN A 111 -5.84 -11.17 11.02
N LYS A 112 -5.29 -12.08 11.85
CA LYS A 112 -5.64 -13.51 11.77
C LYS A 112 -7.13 -13.78 12.05
N ALA A 113 -7.74 -13.04 12.97
CA ALA A 113 -9.15 -13.18 13.33
C ALA A 113 -10.07 -12.77 12.16
N GLU A 114 -9.81 -11.60 11.58
CA GLU A 114 -10.53 -11.08 10.41
C GLU A 114 -10.36 -11.97 9.19
N THR A 115 -9.14 -12.46 8.95
CA THR A 115 -8.85 -13.42 7.88
C THR A 115 -9.73 -14.66 8.00
N ARG A 116 -9.92 -15.18 9.23
CA ARG A 116 -10.80 -16.34 9.47
C ARG A 116 -12.26 -16.01 9.20
N LYS A 117 -12.75 -14.85 9.68
CA LYS A 117 -14.12 -14.37 9.42
C LYS A 117 -14.38 -14.24 7.92
N ARG A 118 -13.46 -13.60 7.19
CA ARG A 118 -13.57 -13.39 5.74
C ARG A 118 -13.52 -14.69 4.96
N LYS A 119 -12.63 -15.62 5.35
CA LYS A 119 -12.57 -16.97 4.76
C LYS A 119 -13.91 -17.70 4.92
N LEU A 120 -14.53 -17.63 6.10
CA LEU A 120 -15.83 -18.26 6.35
C LEU A 120 -16.95 -17.61 5.53
N LEU A 121 -16.94 -16.28 5.36
CA LEU A 121 -17.88 -15.57 4.50
C LEU A 121 -17.76 -16.03 3.05
N LEU A 122 -16.54 -16.02 2.48
CA LEU A 122 -16.31 -16.49 1.11
C LEU A 122 -16.67 -17.95 0.92
N GLN A 123 -16.40 -18.81 1.91
CA GLN A 123 -16.86 -20.19 1.88
C GLN A 123 -18.39 -20.25 1.88
N ARG A 124 -19.08 -19.48 2.72
CA ARG A 124 -20.55 -19.50 2.76
C ARG A 124 -21.18 -19.19 1.40
N TYR A 125 -20.68 -18.17 0.69
CA TYR A 125 -21.23 -17.75 -0.60
C TYR A 125 -20.71 -18.58 -1.78
N PHE A 126 -19.47 -19.09 -1.72
CA PHE A 126 -18.80 -19.66 -2.90
C PHE A 126 -18.23 -21.08 -2.72
N GLN A 127 -18.45 -21.75 -1.58
CA GLN A 127 -17.94 -23.11 -1.31
C GLN A 127 -18.46 -24.16 -2.30
N SER A 128 -19.69 -24.00 -2.79
CA SER A 128 -20.24 -24.88 -3.84
C SER A 128 -19.53 -24.72 -5.18
N ARG A 129 -18.83 -23.60 -5.40
CA ARG A 129 -18.23 -23.21 -6.68
C ARG A 129 -16.73 -23.48 -6.74
N VAL A 130 -16.03 -23.27 -5.63
CA VAL A 130 -14.58 -23.42 -5.54
C VAL A 130 -14.26 -24.55 -4.57
N LYS A 131 -13.80 -25.68 -5.10
CA LYS A 131 -13.38 -26.85 -4.31
C LYS A 131 -12.09 -26.58 -3.55
N ASP A 132 -11.29 -25.64 -4.05
CA ASP A 132 -10.05 -25.20 -3.42
C ASP A 132 -10.31 -24.28 -2.23
N GLN A 133 -9.42 -24.37 -1.25
CA GLN A 133 -9.51 -23.54 -0.05
C GLN A 133 -9.09 -22.10 -0.39
N PHE A 134 -9.83 -21.10 0.11
CA PHE A 134 -9.48 -19.67 0.02
C PHE A 134 -8.26 -19.32 0.90
N HIS A 135 -7.17 -20.07 0.77
CA HIS A 135 -5.93 -19.89 1.49
C HIS A 135 -5.07 -18.87 0.74
N SER A 136 -5.32 -17.60 1.03
CA SER A 136 -4.56 -16.49 0.49
C SER A 136 -4.27 -15.46 1.58
N HIS A 137 -3.30 -14.59 1.32
CA HIS A 137 -3.11 -13.40 2.13
C HIS A 137 -4.24 -12.43 1.79
N TYR A 138 -5.04 -12.07 2.78
CA TYR A 138 -6.08 -11.06 2.64
C TYR A 138 -5.47 -9.68 2.87
N CYS A 139 -5.83 -8.73 2.02
CA CYS A 139 -5.37 -7.35 2.07
C CYS A 139 -6.57 -6.39 1.93
N TYR A 140 -6.38 -5.16 2.39
CA TYR A 140 -7.28 -4.03 2.18
C TYR A 140 -6.51 -2.91 1.45
N PHE A 141 -7.21 -1.88 0.96
CA PHE A 141 -6.59 -0.89 0.07
C PHE A 141 -5.63 0.08 0.77
N HIS A 142 -5.61 0.08 2.10
CA HIS A 142 -4.70 0.89 2.89
C HIS A 142 -3.24 0.44 2.75
N ASP A 143 -2.35 1.42 2.67
CA ASP A 143 -0.92 1.16 2.62
C ASP A 143 -0.41 0.69 3.99
N ALA A 144 0.44 -0.35 3.99
CA ALA A 144 1.13 -0.82 5.19
C ALA A 144 2.11 0.22 5.77
N GLU A 145 2.25 1.38 5.11
CA GLU A 145 3.14 2.47 5.49
C GLU A 145 2.72 3.24 6.75
N GLN A 146 1.58 2.93 7.36
CA GLN A 146 1.34 3.31 8.77
C GLN A 146 2.14 2.44 9.76
N ARG A 147 3.40 2.13 9.44
CA ARG A 147 4.34 1.53 10.38
C ARG A 147 4.63 2.54 11.48
N ILE A 148 4.05 2.30 12.66
CA ILE A 148 4.28 2.99 13.93
C ILE A 148 5.58 3.81 13.93
N ASP A 149 5.48 5.12 13.73
CA ASP A 149 6.62 6.03 13.77
C ASP A 149 7.28 6.00 15.16
N PRO A 150 8.58 6.35 15.27
CA PRO A 150 9.27 6.44 16.56
C PRO A 150 8.51 7.33 17.56
N LEU A 151 7.91 8.41 17.08
CA LEU A 151 7.04 9.29 17.85
C LEU A 151 5.79 8.57 18.36
N ARG A 152 5.08 7.84 17.48
CA ARG A 152 3.90 7.04 17.87
C ARG A 152 4.29 5.97 18.88
N LYS A 153 5.43 5.30 18.70
CA LYS A 153 5.96 4.29 19.62
C LYS A 153 6.31 4.89 20.98
N ALA A 154 6.94 6.06 21.01
CA ALA A 154 7.26 6.78 22.24
C ALA A 154 5.99 7.23 22.97
N LEU A 155 4.99 7.74 22.23
CA LEU A 155 3.71 8.15 22.77
C LEU A 155 2.93 6.95 23.34
N MET A 156 2.91 5.81 22.63
CA MET A 156 2.32 4.55 23.13
C MET A 156 3.02 4.04 24.39
N ARG A 157 4.34 4.26 24.54
CA ARG A 157 5.08 3.85 25.74
C ARG A 157 4.75 4.71 26.97
N ASN A 158 4.44 5.99 26.75
CA ASN A 158 4.16 6.94 27.84
C ASN A 158 2.66 7.11 28.12
N MET A 159 1.79 6.59 27.26
CA MET A 159 0.33 6.66 27.45
C MET A 159 -0.17 5.48 28.30
N PRO A 160 -1.18 5.71 29.16
CA PRO A 160 -1.79 4.64 29.92
C PRO A 160 -2.47 3.62 28.99
N ALA A 161 -2.45 2.34 29.37
CA ALA A 161 -2.93 1.24 28.53
C ALA A 161 -4.38 1.44 28.04
N PHE A 162 -5.20 2.18 28.79
CA PHE A 162 -6.57 2.51 28.40
C PHE A 162 -6.69 3.58 27.28
N LEU A 163 -5.60 4.16 26.79
CA LEU A 163 -5.60 5.03 25.61
C LEU A 163 -4.79 4.44 24.46
N ALA A 164 -3.75 3.66 24.79
CA ALA A 164 -2.86 3.05 23.81
C ALA A 164 -3.55 1.91 23.02
N PHE A 165 -4.41 1.13 23.67
CA PHE A 165 -5.17 0.06 23.01
C PHE A 165 -6.47 0.60 22.39
N SER A 166 -6.77 0.20 21.16
CA SER A 166 -8.10 0.44 20.56
C SER A 166 -9.17 -0.39 21.29
N SER A 167 -10.43 0.04 21.24
CA SER A 167 -11.54 -0.71 21.87
C SER A 167 -11.66 -2.12 21.31
N GLU A 168 -11.37 -2.29 20.02
CA GLU A 168 -11.39 -3.58 19.33
C GLU A 168 -10.22 -4.48 19.78
N GLU A 169 -9.00 -3.95 19.89
CA GLU A 169 -7.83 -4.73 20.34
C GLU A 169 -7.95 -5.14 21.82
N ARG A 170 -8.65 -4.36 22.67
CA ARG A 170 -8.94 -4.74 24.07
C ARG A 170 -9.86 -5.95 24.19
N MET A 171 -10.86 -6.03 23.31
CA MET A 171 -11.81 -7.14 23.32
C MET A 171 -11.15 -8.42 22.83
N ASP A 172 -10.33 -8.35 21.78
CA ASP A 172 -9.67 -9.53 21.20
C ASP A 172 -8.47 -10.01 22.04
N ARG A 173 -7.77 -9.10 22.73
CA ARG A 173 -6.53 -9.40 23.49
C ARG A 173 -6.62 -9.04 24.97
N SER A 174 -7.75 -9.31 25.61
CA SER A 174 -8.01 -9.00 27.03
C SER A 174 -6.91 -9.48 27.99
N ARG A 175 -6.35 -10.69 27.78
CA ARG A 175 -5.21 -11.20 28.56
C ARG A 175 -3.95 -10.35 28.39
N GLU A 176 -3.60 -9.98 27.16
CA GLU A 176 -2.38 -9.22 26.89
C GLU A 176 -2.51 -7.74 27.28
N TYR A 177 -3.74 -7.22 27.32
CA TYR A 177 -4.09 -5.95 27.95
C TYR A 177 -3.86 -6.00 29.47
N SER A 178 -4.32 -7.05 30.14
CA SER A 178 -4.08 -7.22 31.59
C SER A 178 -2.60 -7.43 31.95
N GLU A 179 -1.81 -7.95 31.02
CA GLU A 179 -0.37 -8.14 31.15
C GLU A 179 0.45 -6.89 30.77
N GLY A 180 -0.19 -5.80 30.33
CA GLY A 180 0.49 -4.53 30.02
C GLY A 180 1.40 -4.57 28.80
N LYS A 181 1.18 -5.49 27.86
CA LYS A 181 2.01 -5.60 26.64
C LYS A 181 1.78 -4.42 25.70
N ALA A 182 2.79 -4.09 24.87
CA ALA A 182 2.67 -3.02 23.89
C ALA A 182 1.59 -3.36 22.83
N PRO A 183 0.66 -2.43 22.51
CA PRO A 183 -0.35 -2.64 21.48
C PRO A 183 0.31 -2.81 20.11
N ARG A 184 -0.30 -3.64 19.25
CA ARG A 184 0.20 -3.83 17.88
C ARG A 184 -0.39 -2.83 16.92
N GLU A 185 -1.57 -2.30 17.23
CA GLU A 185 -2.27 -1.32 16.42
C GLU A 185 -2.29 0.04 17.14
N VAL A 186 -2.24 1.11 16.35
CA VAL A 186 -2.29 2.48 16.89
C VAL A 186 -3.77 2.83 17.08
N SER A 187 -4.20 3.02 18.33
CA SER A 187 -5.54 3.53 18.63
C SER A 187 -5.83 4.82 17.84
N ALA A 188 -7.05 4.96 17.32
CA ALA A 188 -7.50 6.15 16.58
C ALA A 188 -7.27 7.45 17.37
N PHE A 189 -7.32 7.38 18.71
CA PHE A 189 -6.99 8.50 19.58
C PHE A 189 -5.49 8.87 19.54
N VAL A 190 -4.60 7.87 19.62
CA VAL A 190 -3.14 8.06 19.54
C VAL A 190 -2.75 8.63 18.19
N ASP A 191 -3.38 8.17 17.10
CA ASP A 191 -3.15 8.71 15.77
C ASP A 191 -3.56 10.19 15.68
N ARG A 192 -4.79 10.54 16.12
CA ARG A 192 -5.26 11.93 16.16
C ARG A 192 -4.37 12.82 17.04
N LEU A 193 -3.98 12.34 18.22
CA LEU A 193 -3.11 13.07 19.14
C LEU A 193 -1.71 13.26 18.56
N THR A 194 -1.16 12.24 17.89
CA THR A 194 0.15 12.35 17.23
C THR A 194 0.10 13.41 16.13
N ARG A 195 -0.92 13.36 15.26
CA ARG A 195 -1.11 14.37 14.20
C ARG A 195 -1.29 15.77 14.77
N PHE A 196 -2.05 15.90 15.85
CA PHE A 196 -2.24 17.16 16.56
C PHE A 196 -0.92 17.69 17.14
N LEU A 197 -0.14 16.85 17.82
CA LEU A 197 1.16 17.24 18.38
C LEU A 197 2.13 17.66 17.29
N VAL A 198 2.24 16.91 16.18
CA VAL A 198 3.10 17.26 15.05
C VAL A 198 2.69 18.61 14.44
N ALA A 199 1.39 18.82 14.20
CA ALA A 199 0.88 20.09 13.68
C ALA A 199 1.15 21.25 14.65
N MET A 200 0.94 21.03 15.96
CA MET A 200 1.16 22.05 16.98
C MET A 200 2.65 22.38 17.14
N THR A 201 3.54 21.38 17.12
CA THR A 201 4.99 21.60 17.11
C THR A 201 5.40 22.44 15.90
N GLY A 202 4.91 22.13 14.69
CA GLY A 202 5.18 22.93 13.49
C GLY A 202 4.73 24.39 13.64
N ALA A 203 3.52 24.62 14.18
CA ALA A 203 2.99 25.95 14.42
C ALA A 203 3.82 26.74 15.45
N ILE A 204 4.17 26.12 16.58
CA ILE A 204 5.01 26.73 17.62
C ILE A 204 6.38 27.12 17.05
N PHE A 205 6.99 26.23 16.26
CA PHE A 205 8.29 26.51 15.64
C PHE A 205 8.25 27.69 14.67
N LEU A 206 7.11 27.99 14.03
CA LEU A 206 6.98 29.18 13.19
C LEU A 206 6.68 30.45 14.01
N VAL A 207 5.74 30.38 14.96
CA VAL A 207 5.25 31.56 15.69
C VAL A 207 6.26 32.08 16.71
N VAL A 208 6.96 31.21 17.43
CA VAL A 208 7.90 31.62 18.48
C VAL A 208 9.06 32.48 17.94
N PRO A 209 9.81 32.09 16.89
CA PRO A 209 10.89 32.93 16.37
C PRO A 209 10.35 34.25 15.80
N MET A 210 9.16 34.24 15.17
CA MET A 210 8.51 35.49 14.75
C MET A 210 8.26 36.41 15.95
N PHE A 211 7.71 35.88 17.04
CA PHE A 211 7.42 36.66 18.25
C PHE A 211 8.67 37.19 18.96
N ILE A 212 9.75 36.40 18.97
CA ILE A 212 11.05 36.83 19.53
C ILE A 212 11.61 38.01 18.72
N MET A 213 11.50 37.95 17.39
CA MET A 213 12.02 38.98 16.49
C MET A 213 11.19 40.26 16.51
N THR A 214 9.87 40.18 16.72
CA THR A 214 9.04 41.37 16.88
C THR A 214 9.31 42.09 18.19
N LEU A 215 9.66 41.37 19.26
CA LEU A 215 9.98 41.98 20.56
C LEU A 215 11.40 42.55 20.63
N HIS A 216 12.36 41.96 19.91
CA HIS A 216 13.75 42.37 19.95
C HIS A 216 14.29 42.66 18.55
N GLN A 217 14.14 43.92 18.11
CA GLN A 217 14.52 44.40 16.78
C GLN A 217 16.05 44.64 16.63
N SER A 218 16.85 43.64 16.99
CA SER A 218 18.31 43.67 16.82
C SER A 218 18.73 42.59 15.81
N GLN A 219 19.41 43.00 14.74
CA GLN A 219 19.81 42.10 13.63
C GLN A 219 20.57 40.87 14.11
N THR A 220 21.53 41.05 15.01
CA THR A 220 22.34 39.95 15.55
C THR A 220 21.48 38.95 16.34
N LYS A 221 20.53 39.44 17.14
CA LYS A 221 19.62 38.58 17.92
C LYS A 221 18.67 37.80 17.02
N SER A 222 18.17 38.41 15.96
CA SER A 222 17.29 37.77 15.00
C SER A 222 18.01 36.69 14.20
N LEU A 223 19.25 36.94 13.75
CA LEU A 223 20.06 35.96 13.03
C LEU A 223 20.41 34.74 13.90
N ILE A 224 20.76 34.98 15.18
CA ILE A 224 21.01 33.92 16.15
C ILE A 224 19.73 33.10 16.36
N THR A 225 18.58 33.76 16.54
CA THR A 225 17.29 33.10 16.76
C THR A 225 16.94 32.20 15.57
N VAL A 226 16.99 32.70 14.33
CA VAL A 226 16.71 31.87 13.14
C VAL A 226 17.64 30.67 13.05
N SER A 227 18.95 30.88 13.24
CA SER A 227 19.93 29.80 13.14
C SER A 227 19.66 28.68 14.16
N VAL A 228 19.39 29.05 15.42
CA VAL A 228 19.08 28.07 16.48
C VAL A 228 17.77 27.32 16.17
N PHE A 229 16.74 28.02 15.72
CA PHE A 229 15.44 27.40 15.41
C PHE A 229 15.50 26.48 14.18
N ILE A 230 16.24 26.83 13.13
CA ILE A 230 16.46 25.97 11.95
C ILE A 230 17.20 24.69 12.34
N VAL A 231 18.31 24.81 13.08
CA VAL A 231 19.10 23.64 13.50
C VAL A 231 18.28 22.74 14.44
N SER A 232 17.53 23.32 15.37
CA SER A 232 16.67 22.56 16.28
C SER A 232 15.55 21.83 15.53
N PHE A 233 14.91 22.50 14.57
CA PHE A 233 13.89 21.88 13.72
C PHE A 233 14.47 20.72 12.89
N ALA A 234 15.62 20.92 12.25
CA ALA A 234 16.31 19.88 11.48
C ALA A 234 16.67 18.68 12.35
N LEU A 235 17.14 18.91 13.58
CA LEU A 235 17.47 17.86 14.53
C LEU A 235 16.22 17.06 14.95
N ILE A 236 15.12 17.74 15.23
CA ILE A 236 13.83 17.10 15.57
C ILE A 236 13.31 16.28 14.39
N MET A 237 13.41 16.79 13.15
CA MET A 237 13.01 16.05 11.96
C MET A 237 13.90 14.83 11.72
N ALA A 238 15.22 14.97 11.89
CA ALA A 238 16.19 13.89 11.67
C ALA A 238 16.09 12.76 12.71
N LEU A 239 15.80 13.11 13.98
CA LEU A 239 15.78 12.14 15.08
C LEU A 239 14.37 11.68 15.48
N GLY A 240 13.37 12.55 15.34
CA GLY A 240 12.02 12.35 15.87
C GLY A 240 11.01 11.83 14.84
N VAL A 241 11.20 12.13 13.55
CA VAL A 241 10.26 11.76 12.48
C VAL A 241 10.97 10.84 11.48
N ARG A 242 10.32 9.74 11.09
CA ARG A 242 10.80 8.89 9.98
C ARG A 242 10.43 9.53 8.64
N VAL A 243 11.10 10.61 8.29
CA VAL A 243 11.05 11.21 6.96
C VAL A 243 12.21 10.69 6.11
N SER A 244 12.03 10.63 4.80
CA SER A 244 13.16 10.38 3.90
C SER A 244 14.17 11.54 3.98
N ASN A 245 15.44 11.27 3.68
CA ASN A 245 16.49 12.32 3.67
C ASN A 245 16.11 13.51 2.78
N VAL A 246 15.43 13.24 1.66
CA VAL A 246 14.97 14.26 0.72
C VAL A 246 13.83 15.09 1.32
N GLU A 247 12.83 14.46 1.93
CA GLU A 247 11.73 15.18 2.59
C GLU A 247 12.21 16.01 3.78
N ALA A 248 13.17 15.50 4.55
CA ALA A 248 13.80 16.24 5.66
C ALA A 248 14.52 17.50 5.15
N LEU A 249 15.27 17.35 4.05
CA LEU A 249 15.97 18.46 3.41
C LEU A 249 14.98 19.51 2.87
N ILE A 250 13.94 19.07 2.14
CA ILE A 250 12.91 19.96 1.60
C ILE A 250 12.20 20.70 2.74
N SER A 251 11.77 19.99 3.78
CA SER A 251 11.08 20.59 4.93
C SER A 251 11.95 21.64 5.65
N THR A 252 13.23 21.34 5.85
CA THR A 252 14.18 22.27 6.48
C THR A 252 14.43 23.49 5.60
N ALA A 253 14.58 23.31 4.29
CA ALA A 253 14.75 24.41 3.34
C ALA A 253 13.51 25.31 3.28
N THR A 254 12.30 24.74 3.24
CA THR A 254 11.04 25.49 3.28
C THR A 254 10.93 26.28 4.57
N TYR A 255 11.20 25.66 5.72
CA TYR A 255 11.18 26.33 7.02
C TYR A 255 12.19 27.48 7.10
N ALA A 256 13.43 27.25 6.64
CA ALA A 256 14.46 28.27 6.58
C ALA A 256 14.07 29.46 5.69
N ALA A 257 13.49 29.19 4.51
CA ALA A 257 13.03 30.23 3.60
C ALA A 257 11.95 31.12 4.25
N VAL A 258 10.96 30.51 4.92
CA VAL A 258 9.91 31.26 5.62
C VAL A 258 10.50 32.18 6.68
N LEU A 259 11.40 31.68 7.53
CA LEU A 259 12.05 32.52 8.55
C LEU A 259 12.94 33.62 7.94
N MET A 260 13.68 33.31 6.87
CA MET A 260 14.53 34.29 6.18
C MET A 260 13.73 35.42 5.53
N VAL A 261 12.53 35.14 5.01
CA VAL A 261 11.63 36.19 4.52
C VAL A 261 11.33 37.17 5.64
N PHE A 262 10.94 36.68 6.83
CA PHE A 262 10.64 37.56 7.97
C PHE A 262 11.85 38.32 8.49
N LEU A 263 13.06 37.76 8.42
CA LEU A 263 14.29 38.51 8.69
C LEU A 263 14.50 39.66 7.71
N GLY A 264 14.25 39.42 6.42
CA GLY A 264 14.40 40.41 5.36
C GLY A 264 13.43 41.59 5.47
N VAL A 265 12.18 41.34 5.87
CA VAL A 265 11.18 42.42 6.03
C VAL A 265 11.47 43.31 7.25
N ASN A 266 12.14 42.79 8.27
CA ASN A 266 12.44 43.52 9.51
C ASN A 266 13.75 44.36 9.43
N ASN A 267 14.41 44.34 8.27
CA ASN A 267 15.56 45.18 7.95
C ASN A 267 15.13 46.25 6.91
N PRO A 268 14.92 47.51 7.30
CA PRO A 268 14.85 48.60 6.32
C PRO A 268 16.18 48.80 5.60
#